data_AF-A0A822H8Z0-F1
#
_entry.id   AF-A0A822H8Z0-F1
#
_cell.length_a   1.000
_cell.length_b   1.000
_cell.length_c   1.000
_cell.angle_alpha   90.00
_cell.angle_beta   90.00
_cell.angle_gamma   90.00
#
_symmetry.space_group_name_H-M   'P 1'
#
loop_
_entity.id
_entity.type
_entity.pdbx_description
1 polymer ?
#
loop_
_entity_poly.entity_id
_entity_poly.type
_entity_poly.pdbx_seq_one_letter_code
_entity_poly.pdbx_strand_id
1 'polypeptide(L)'
;MEVEGIVCTIGSTIIKRTREIVEQIRRPLELDTCVLPATFPENYILITRDPLHPKVVISYTFNKEKYLYEFRSENSIVFEIDGLYLAMILPASKEERKRIEKPYCVFNMDGSIAELKYFEVKCNGELQLIKIFQASVFEAFLKGTTLEECYNNVATIADYWLDMFRF
;
A
#
# COMPACT_ATOMS: atom_id res chain seq x y z
N MET A 1 -16.52 -1.98 -24.42
CA MET A 1 -16.90 -0.65 -23.87
C MET A 1 -17.93 -0.71 -22.75
N GLU A 2 -19.16 -1.20 -22.93
CA GLU A 2 -20.17 -1.15 -21.84
C GLU A 2 -19.78 -1.99 -20.61
N VAL A 3 -19.27 -3.20 -20.81
CA VAL A 3 -18.82 -4.09 -19.72
C VAL A 3 -17.64 -3.48 -18.96
N GLU A 4 -16.68 -2.86 -19.64
CA GLU A 4 -15.52 -2.22 -19.02
C GLU A 4 -15.93 -1.04 -18.13
N GLY A 5 -16.88 -0.22 -18.60
CA GLY A 5 -17.43 0.88 -17.82
C GLY A 5 -18.13 0.39 -16.55
N ILE A 6 -18.90 -0.70 -16.63
CA ILE A 6 -19.57 -1.32 -15.49
C ILE A 6 -18.54 -1.86 -14.49
N VAL A 7 -17.51 -2.58 -14.96
CA VAL A 7 -16.44 -3.12 -14.10
C VAL A 7 -15.71 -2.01 -13.35
N CYS A 8 -15.28 -0.95 -14.04
CA CYS A 8 -14.62 0.19 -13.42
C CYS A 8 -15.53 0.92 -12.42
N THR A 9 -16.82 1.07 -12.74
CA THR A 9 -17.78 1.74 -11.86
C THR A 9 -18.01 0.93 -10.59
N ILE A 10 -18.22 -0.38 -10.70
CA ILE A 10 -18.39 -1.28 -9.56
C ILE A 10 -17.13 -1.29 -8.70
N GLY A 11 -15.94 -1.44 -9.32
CA GLY A 11 -14.67 -1.41 -8.62
C GLY A 11 -14.45 -0.10 -7.85
N SER A 12 -14.68 1.04 -8.50
CA SER A 12 -14.56 2.35 -7.84
C SER A 12 -15.55 2.53 -6.69
N THR A 13 -16.75 1.97 -6.81
CA THR A 13 -17.77 2.03 -5.75
C THR A 13 -17.36 1.20 -4.56
N ILE A 14 -16.87 -0.02 -4.79
CA ILE A 14 -16.36 -0.91 -3.73
C ILE A 14 -15.23 -0.22 -2.95
N ILE A 15 -14.23 0.33 -3.64
CA ILE A 15 -13.08 0.99 -3.00
C ILE A 15 -13.52 2.23 -2.21
N LYS A 16 -14.42 3.06 -2.77
CA LYS A 16 -14.97 4.24 -2.05
C LYS A 16 -15.73 3.85 -0.79
N ARG A 17 -16.54 2.79 -0.85
CA ARG A 17 -17.27 2.28 0.33
C ARG A 17 -16.32 1.74 1.38
N THR A 18 -15.30 0.98 0.99
CA THR A 18 -14.27 0.51 1.92
C THR A 18 -13.56 1.68 2.59
N ARG A 19 -13.19 2.71 1.82
CA ARG A 19 -12.59 3.94 2.35
C ARG A 19 -13.49 4.64 3.36
N GLU A 20 -14.78 4.79 3.10
CA GLU A 20 -15.75 5.38 4.04
C GLU A 20 -15.76 4.64 5.38
N ILE A 21 -15.68 3.30 5.36
CA ILE A 21 -15.62 2.47 6.58
C ILE A 21 -14.29 2.68 7.30
N VAL A 22 -13.17 2.67 6.57
CA VAL A 22 -11.83 2.87 7.14
C VAL A 22 -11.70 4.27 7.75
N GLU A 23 -12.29 5.30 7.13
CA GLU A 23 -12.32 6.68 7.62
C GLU A 23 -13.02 6.82 8.98
N GLN A 24 -14.01 5.98 9.28
CA GLN A 24 -14.66 5.97 10.58
C GLN A 24 -13.76 5.40 11.68
N ILE A 25 -12.84 4.51 11.32
CA ILE A 25 -11.96 3.82 12.26
C ILE A 25 -10.64 4.60 12.43
N ARG A 26 -10.11 5.19 11.34
CA ARG A 26 -8.78 5.80 11.28
C ARG A 26 -8.62 6.86 10.18
N ARG A 27 -7.41 7.45 10.12
CA ARG A 27 -7.00 8.37 9.05
C ARG A 27 -6.52 7.58 7.83
N PRO A 28 -7.18 7.71 6.67
CA PRO A 28 -6.62 7.21 5.41
C PRO A 28 -5.45 8.11 4.98
N LEU A 29 -4.36 7.50 4.53
CA LEU A 29 -3.22 8.24 3.97
C LEU A 29 -3.44 8.45 2.46
N GLU A 30 -3.71 7.35 1.76
CA GLU A 30 -4.03 7.32 0.33
C GLU A 30 -5.37 6.60 0.10
N LEU A 31 -5.77 6.40 -1.17
CA LEU A 31 -7.03 5.73 -1.50
C LEU A 31 -7.04 4.26 -1.05
N ASP A 32 -5.87 3.61 -1.13
CA ASP A 32 -5.71 2.17 -0.92
C ASP A 32 -4.90 1.82 0.34
N THR A 33 -4.43 2.83 1.09
CA THR A 33 -3.52 2.64 2.24
C THR A 33 -4.02 3.36 3.48
N CYS A 34 -4.09 2.63 4.59
CA CYS A 34 -4.57 3.13 5.86
C CYS A 34 -3.60 2.82 7.00
N VAL A 35 -3.57 3.70 8.02
CA VAL A 35 -2.79 3.47 9.24
C VAL A 35 -3.75 3.01 10.33
N LEU A 36 -3.55 1.78 10.78
CA LEU A 36 -4.29 1.20 11.90
C LEU A 36 -3.50 1.33 13.21
N PRO A 37 -4.18 1.36 14.37
CA PRO A 37 -3.51 1.31 15.68
C PRO A 37 -2.69 0.05 15.84
N ALA A 38 -1.60 0.16 16.58
CA ALA A 38 -0.86 -1.01 17.06
C ALA A 38 -1.72 -1.97 17.91
N THR A 39 -2.81 -1.48 18.52
CA THR A 39 -3.75 -2.31 19.29
C THR A 39 -4.85 -2.94 18.44
N PHE A 40 -4.86 -2.72 17.12
CA PHE A 40 -5.88 -3.29 16.25
C PHE A 40 -5.67 -4.80 16.13
N PRO A 41 -6.73 -5.62 16.25
CA PRO A 41 -6.60 -7.05 16.15
C PRO A 41 -6.13 -7.45 14.74
N GLU A 42 -4.97 -8.12 14.66
CA GLU A 42 -4.35 -8.54 13.39
C GLU A 42 -4.84 -9.94 12.96
N ASN A 43 -4.08 -10.97 13.33
CA ASN A 43 -4.27 -12.34 12.88
C ASN A 43 -4.56 -13.25 14.07
N TYR A 44 -5.71 -13.92 14.03
CA TYR A 44 -6.03 -15.01 14.95
C TYR A 44 -5.88 -16.34 14.24
N ILE A 45 -5.05 -17.22 14.78
CA ILE A 45 -4.98 -18.61 14.31
C ILE A 45 -6.12 -19.37 14.97
N LEU A 46 -7.13 -19.73 14.18
CA LEU A 46 -8.22 -20.58 14.65
C LEU A 46 -7.73 -22.03 14.74
N ILE A 47 -7.68 -22.57 15.96
CA ILE A 47 -7.34 -23.97 16.19
C ILE A 47 -8.64 -24.78 16.16
N THR A 48 -8.87 -25.49 15.06
CA THR A 48 -10.03 -26.39 14.90
C THR A 48 -9.75 -27.73 15.59
N ARG A 49 -10.77 -28.30 16.25
CA ARG A 49 -10.68 -29.61 16.94
C ARG A 49 -10.84 -30.82 16.03
N ASP A 50 -11.02 -30.61 14.72
CA ASP A 50 -11.30 -31.65 13.75
C ASP A 50 -10.00 -32.11 13.06
N PRO A 51 -9.53 -33.35 13.31
CA PRO A 51 -8.28 -33.86 12.73
C PRO A 51 -8.40 -34.22 11.24
N LEU A 52 -9.60 -34.22 10.63
CA LEU A 52 -9.81 -34.81 9.30
C LEU A 52 -9.83 -33.82 8.12
N HIS A 53 -10.05 -32.52 8.34
CA HIS A 53 -10.17 -31.54 7.25
C HIS A 53 -9.29 -30.28 7.44
N PRO A 54 -7.95 -30.41 7.32
CA PRO A 54 -7.05 -29.24 7.30
C PRO A 54 -7.09 -28.46 5.98
N LYS A 55 -7.66 -29.01 4.90
CA LYS A 55 -7.92 -28.34 3.61
C LYS A 55 -9.08 -29.04 2.90
N VAL A 56 -10.16 -28.32 2.62
CA VAL A 56 -11.29 -28.82 1.83
C VAL A 56 -11.09 -28.41 0.38
N VAL A 57 -10.87 -29.38 -0.51
CA VAL A 57 -10.90 -29.16 -1.97
C VAL A 57 -12.26 -29.64 -2.47
N ILE A 58 -13.13 -28.70 -2.83
CA ILE A 58 -14.41 -28.99 -3.46
C ILE A 58 -14.15 -29.16 -4.97
N SER A 59 -14.07 -30.39 -5.44
CA SER A 59 -14.04 -30.71 -6.88
C SER A 59 -15.45 -31.00 -7.38
N TYR A 60 -15.92 -30.23 -8.36
CA TYR A 60 -17.20 -30.49 -9.04
C TYR A 60 -16.99 -31.52 -10.15
N THR A 61 -17.59 -32.70 -10.01
CA THR A 61 -17.76 -33.65 -11.11
C THR A 61 -18.86 -33.15 -12.04
N PHE A 62 -18.52 -32.87 -13.29
CA PHE A 62 -19.50 -32.57 -14.35
C PHE A 62 -20.31 -33.82 -14.68
N ASN A 63 -21.55 -33.90 -14.18
CA ASN A 63 -22.55 -34.79 -14.73
C ASN A 63 -23.09 -34.17 -16.03
N LYS A 64 -22.85 -34.81 -17.16
CA LYS A 64 -23.40 -34.42 -18.46
C LYS A 64 -24.87 -34.86 -18.57
N GLU A 65 -25.79 -34.28 -17.82
CA GLU A 65 -27.22 -34.44 -18.12
C GLU A 65 -28.05 -33.18 -17.83
N LYS A 66 -28.67 -32.68 -18.91
CA LYS A 66 -29.78 -31.71 -19.03
C LYS A 66 -29.50 -30.24 -18.70
N TYR A 67 -29.81 -29.40 -19.69
CA TYR A 67 -29.91 -27.94 -19.60
C TYR A 67 -31.04 -27.53 -18.62
N LEU A 68 -30.76 -27.53 -17.33
CA LEU A 68 -31.55 -26.82 -16.31
C LEU A 68 -30.67 -25.70 -15.76
N TYR A 69 -31.15 -24.46 -15.86
CA TYR A 69 -30.49 -23.32 -15.24
C TYR A 69 -30.71 -23.38 -13.73
N GLU A 70 -29.62 -23.44 -12.96
CA GLU A 70 -29.65 -23.32 -11.50
C GLU A 70 -29.15 -21.93 -11.10
N PHE A 71 -29.91 -21.23 -10.26
CA PHE A 71 -29.50 -19.94 -9.71
C PHE A 71 -28.63 -20.16 -8.47
N ARG A 72 -27.46 -19.52 -8.44
CA ARG A 72 -26.56 -19.53 -7.28
C ARG A 72 -26.07 -18.12 -6.99
N SER A 73 -25.93 -17.79 -5.70
CA SER A 73 -25.25 -16.58 -5.26
C SER A 73 -23.73 -16.82 -5.27
N GLU A 74 -22.99 -15.99 -6.00
CA GLU A 74 -21.54 -16.04 -6.09
C GLU A 74 -20.95 -14.65 -5.87
N ASN A 75 -19.97 -14.56 -4.99
CA ASN A 75 -19.13 -13.38 -4.81
C ASN A 75 -17.71 -13.87 -4.48
N SER A 76 -16.76 -13.55 -5.34
CA SER A 76 -15.35 -13.93 -5.21
C SER A 76 -14.44 -12.73 -4.92
N ILE A 77 -15.00 -11.54 -4.66
CA ILE A 77 -14.24 -10.34 -4.35
C ILE A 77 -13.80 -10.40 -2.88
N VAL A 78 -12.49 -10.47 -2.66
CA VAL A 78 -11.87 -10.50 -1.33
C VAL A 78 -10.77 -9.45 -1.27
N PHE A 79 -10.67 -8.75 -0.13
CA PHE A 79 -9.55 -7.87 0.16
C PHE A 79 -8.46 -8.65 0.87
N GLU A 80 -7.24 -8.54 0.38
CA GLU A 80 -6.04 -9.02 1.07
C GLU A 80 -5.36 -7.82 1.72
N ILE A 81 -5.01 -7.97 3.00
CA ILE A 81 -4.28 -6.94 3.74
C ILE A 81 -2.81 -7.29 3.60
N ASP A 82 -2.05 -6.40 2.99
CA ASP A 82 -0.62 -6.56 2.81
C ASP A 82 0.16 -5.83 3.91
N GLY A 83 0.98 -6.60 4.63
CA GLY A 83 2.13 -6.16 5.42
C GLY A 83 1.90 -5.23 6.62
N LEU A 84 2.57 -5.53 7.74
CA LEU A 84 2.91 -4.52 8.74
C LEU A 84 4.21 -3.84 8.29
N TYR A 85 4.14 -2.55 8.01
CA TYR A 85 5.27 -1.77 7.53
C TYR A 85 5.88 -0.89 8.62
N LEU A 86 7.18 -0.67 8.55
CA LEU A 86 7.93 0.15 9.51
C LEU A 86 7.63 1.63 9.34
N ALA A 87 7.70 2.10 8.09
CA ALA A 87 7.54 3.51 7.76
C ALA A 87 6.96 3.67 6.36
N MET A 88 6.17 4.73 6.17
CA MET A 88 5.64 5.15 4.88
C MET A 88 5.90 6.65 4.71
N ILE A 89 6.55 7.02 3.61
CA ILE A 89 6.91 8.40 3.29
C ILE A 89 6.09 8.85 2.10
N LEU A 90 5.39 9.97 2.28
CA LEU A 90 4.53 10.62 1.30
C LEU A 90 5.02 12.06 1.09
N PRO A 91 5.47 12.43 -0.11
CA PRO A 91 5.87 13.79 -0.41
C PRO A 91 4.63 14.67 -0.60
N ALA A 92 4.78 15.96 -0.30
CA ALA A 92 3.73 16.96 -0.50
C ALA A 92 3.91 17.68 -1.85
N SER A 93 2.80 18.19 -2.39
CA SER A 93 2.84 19.06 -3.57
C SER A 93 3.47 20.41 -3.29
N LYS A 94 4.09 21.00 -4.33
CA LYS A 94 4.52 22.41 -4.32
C LYS A 94 3.34 23.38 -4.39
N GLU A 95 2.25 22.98 -5.04
CA GLU A 95 1.02 23.78 -5.18
C GLU A 95 0.09 23.55 -3.99
N GLU A 96 -0.42 24.62 -3.39
CA GLU A 96 -1.37 24.54 -2.29
C GLU A 96 -2.64 23.78 -2.72
N ARG A 97 -3.10 22.85 -1.86
CA ARG A 97 -4.33 22.03 -2.06
C ARG A 97 -4.31 21.08 -3.26
N LYS A 98 -3.21 20.99 -4.00
CA LYS A 98 -3.02 19.94 -4.99
C LYS A 98 -2.39 18.74 -4.29
N ARG A 99 -3.04 17.58 -4.36
CA ARG A 99 -2.38 16.33 -4.00
C ARG A 99 -1.58 15.86 -5.21
N ILE A 100 -0.30 15.53 -5.00
CA ILE A 100 0.44 14.79 -6.04
C ILE A 100 -0.10 13.38 -5.97
N GLU A 101 -0.70 12.91 -7.05
CA GLU A 101 -1.02 11.50 -7.16
C GLU A 101 0.29 10.72 -7.36
N LYS A 102 0.60 9.86 -6.38
CA LYS A 102 1.30 8.57 -6.52
C LYS A 102 2.73 8.37 -5.99
N PRO A 103 3.58 9.35 -5.66
CA PRO A 103 4.89 9.00 -5.13
C PRO A 103 4.81 8.60 -3.66
N TYR A 104 5.18 7.36 -3.35
CA TYR A 104 5.29 6.89 -1.97
C TYR A 104 6.39 5.85 -1.83
N CYS A 105 6.98 5.81 -0.64
CA CYS A 105 8.04 4.88 -0.27
C CYS A 105 7.61 4.15 1.00
N VAL A 106 7.67 2.82 0.99
CA VAL A 106 7.30 1.96 2.11
C VAL A 106 8.50 1.13 2.51
N PHE A 107 8.73 1.03 3.82
CA PHE A 107 9.80 0.24 4.41
C PHE A 107 9.26 -0.97 5.17
N ASN A 108 9.94 -2.09 5.03
CA ASN A 108 9.73 -3.29 5.83
C ASN A 108 10.28 -3.09 7.25
N MET A 109 9.88 -3.98 8.16
CA MET A 109 10.34 -4.00 9.56
C MET A 109 11.85 -4.21 9.73
N ASP A 110 12.53 -4.77 8.71
CA ASP A 110 13.99 -4.92 8.69
C ASP A 110 14.71 -3.66 8.21
N GLY A 111 13.98 -2.61 7.81
CA GLY A 111 14.52 -1.38 7.24
C GLY A 111 14.79 -1.45 5.73
N SER A 112 14.48 -2.56 5.07
CA SER A 112 14.58 -2.66 3.60
C SER A 112 13.41 -1.92 2.92
N ILE A 113 13.63 -1.44 1.70
CA ILE A 113 12.58 -0.80 0.90
C ILE A 113 11.63 -1.90 0.38
N ALA A 114 10.38 -1.88 0.84
CA ALA A 114 9.34 -2.81 0.41
C ALA A 114 8.75 -2.39 -0.94
N GLU A 115 8.34 -1.13 -1.04
CA GLU A 115 7.74 -0.58 -2.24
C GLU A 115 8.20 0.86 -2.47
N LEU A 116 8.61 1.14 -3.70
CA LEU A 116 8.96 2.48 -4.16
C LEU A 116 8.19 2.76 -5.45
N LYS A 117 7.21 3.66 -5.34
CA LYS A 117 6.31 4.03 -6.44
C LYS A 117 6.59 5.47 -6.87
N TYR A 118 6.72 5.69 -8.18
CA TYR A 118 6.83 6.99 -8.86
C TYR A 118 7.94 7.94 -8.38
N PHE A 119 9.02 7.41 -7.79
CA PHE A 119 10.26 8.16 -7.55
C PHE A 119 11.29 7.93 -8.68
N GLU A 120 12.06 8.98 -8.95
CA GLU A 120 13.06 9.09 -10.00
C GLU A 120 14.17 8.02 -9.87
N VAL A 121 14.42 7.51 -8.65
CA VAL A 121 15.31 6.35 -8.41
C VAL A 121 15.02 5.20 -9.37
N LYS A 122 13.74 4.89 -9.62
CA LYS A 122 13.30 3.75 -10.44
C LYS A 122 13.04 4.12 -11.91
N CYS A 123 13.06 5.41 -12.25
CA CYS A 123 12.80 5.89 -13.62
C CYS A 123 14.06 5.82 -14.49
N ASN A 124 13.94 5.31 -15.72
CA ASN A 124 15.06 5.32 -16.68
C ASN A 124 15.22 6.70 -17.31
N GLY A 125 16.45 7.20 -17.43
CA GLY A 125 16.76 8.49 -18.09
C GLY A 125 16.82 9.71 -17.17
N GLU A 126 16.48 9.58 -15.89
CA GLU A 126 16.58 10.66 -14.92
C GLU A 126 18.04 10.96 -14.51
N LEU A 127 18.28 12.20 -14.06
CA LEU A 127 19.59 12.65 -13.61
C LEU A 127 20.12 11.73 -12.50
N GLN A 128 21.27 11.08 -12.71
CA GLN A 128 21.87 10.16 -11.73
C GLN A 128 22.02 10.79 -10.34
N LEU A 129 22.29 12.09 -10.32
CA LEU A 129 22.40 12.88 -9.09
C LEU A 129 21.12 12.85 -8.25
N ILE A 130 19.95 13.02 -8.87
CA ILE A 130 18.65 12.98 -8.18
C ILE A 130 18.40 11.59 -7.62
N LYS A 131 18.80 10.53 -8.35
CA LYS A 131 18.65 9.14 -7.88
C LYS A 131 19.48 8.87 -6.62
N ILE A 132 20.74 9.30 -6.61
CA ILE A 132 21.64 9.12 -5.47
C ILE A 132 21.15 9.96 -4.29
N PHE A 133 20.72 11.20 -4.54
CA PHE A 133 20.11 12.07 -3.54
C PHE A 133 18.90 11.40 -2.87
N GLN A 134 17.93 10.95 -3.66
CA GLN A 134 16.72 10.31 -3.15
C GLN A 134 17.04 9.05 -2.35
N ALA A 135 17.95 8.19 -2.83
CA ALA A 135 18.38 7.02 -2.09
C ALA A 135 18.97 7.37 -0.71
N SER A 136 19.83 8.40 -0.64
CA SER A 136 20.44 8.86 0.62
C SER A 136 19.43 9.45 1.60
N VAL A 137 18.45 10.21 1.09
CA VAL A 137 17.39 10.82 1.90
C VAL A 137 16.43 9.77 2.47
N PHE A 138 16.08 8.75 1.67
CA PHE A 138 15.22 7.66 2.12
C PHE A 138 15.81 6.89 3.29
N GLU A 139 17.12 6.64 3.30
CA GLU A 139 17.78 5.99 4.43
C GLU A 139 17.77 6.86 5.70
N ALA A 140 17.86 8.19 5.58
CA ALA A 140 17.78 9.10 6.73
C ALA A 140 16.40 9.13 7.40
N PHE A 141 15.32 8.87 6.67
CA PHE A 141 13.97 8.81 7.25
C PHE A 141 13.81 7.67 8.26
N LEU A 142 14.68 6.66 8.24
CA LEU A 142 14.69 5.57 9.23
C LEU A 142 15.47 5.89 10.50
N LYS A 143 16.16 7.04 10.55
CA LYS A 143 17.01 7.44 11.68
C LYS A 143 16.27 8.41 12.60
N GLY A 144 16.45 8.24 13.90
CA GLY A 144 15.85 9.08 14.95
C GLY A 144 14.74 8.35 15.70
N THR A 145 14.48 8.80 16.93
CA THR A 145 13.42 8.24 17.79
C THR A 145 12.16 9.10 17.80
N THR A 146 12.31 10.39 17.53
CA THR A 146 11.22 11.35 17.41
C THR A 146 11.07 11.88 16.00
N LEU A 147 9.90 12.42 15.66
CA LEU A 147 9.65 13.03 14.36
C LEU A 147 10.61 14.20 14.09
N GLU A 148 10.92 14.98 15.13
CA GLU A 148 11.84 16.12 15.04
C GLU A 148 13.28 15.66 14.75
N GLU A 149 13.77 14.64 15.47
CA GLU A 149 15.08 14.04 15.19
C GLU A 149 15.16 13.45 13.78
N CYS A 150 14.09 12.80 13.32
CA CYS A 150 14.01 12.26 11.96
C CYS A 150 14.19 13.37 10.91
N TYR A 151 13.43 14.46 11.04
CA TYR A 151 13.57 15.60 10.12
C TYR A 151 14.92 16.29 10.22
N ASN A 152 15.54 16.36 11.41
CA ASN A 152 16.88 16.90 11.58
C ASN A 152 17.95 16.06 10.86
N ASN A 153 17.84 14.72 10.94
CA ASN A 153 18.72 13.81 10.21
C ASN A 153 18.58 13.97 8.69
N VAL A 154 17.34 14.09 8.20
CA VAL A 154 17.07 14.34 6.78
C VAL A 154 17.59 15.71 6.34
N ALA A 155 17.39 16.75 7.16
CA ALA A 155 17.90 18.09 6.89
C ALA A 155 19.42 18.12 6.74
N THR A 156 20.14 17.40 7.61
CA THR A 156 21.61 17.29 7.53
C THR A 156 22.07 16.72 6.18
N ILE A 157 21.39 15.70 5.66
CA ILE A 157 21.68 15.16 4.33
C ILE A 157 21.32 16.19 3.25
N ALA A 158 20.17 16.85 3.35
CA ALA A 158 19.75 17.86 2.38
C ALA A 158 20.76 19.02 2.29
N ASP A 159 21.28 19.50 3.43
CA ASP A 159 22.29 20.55 3.51
C ASP A 159 23.61 20.11 2.87
N TYR A 160 24.06 18.88 3.14
CA TYR A 160 25.25 18.31 2.48
C TYR A 160 25.14 18.35 0.94
N TRP A 161 23.98 17.96 0.41
CA TRP A 161 23.74 18.01 -1.04
C TRP A 161 23.63 19.45 -1.55
N LEU A 162 22.99 20.37 -0.81
CA LEU A 162 22.92 21.78 -1.18
C LEU A 162 24.31 22.43 -1.25
N ASP A 163 25.20 22.10 -0.31
CA ASP A 163 26.56 22.62 -0.30
C ASP A 163 27.38 22.14 -1.51
N MET A 164 27.14 20.91 -1.99
CA MET A 164 27.73 20.43 -3.25
C MET A 164 27.30 21.24 -4.49
N PHE A 165 26.12 21.87 -4.47
CA PHE A 165 25.63 22.71 -5.57
C PHE A 165 26.04 24.18 -5.47
N ARG A 166 26.57 24.63 -4.32
CA ARG A 166 26.86 26.04 -4.04
C ARG A 166 28.26 26.50 -4.49
N PHE A 167 28.90 25.77 -5.40
CA PHE A 167 30.15 26.19 -6.04
C PHE A 167 29.93 27.19 -7.17
#